data_AF-A0A383A1G1-F1
#
_entry.id   AF-A0A383A1G1-F1
#
_cell.length_a   1.000
_cell.length_b   1.000
_cell.length_c   1.000
_cell.angle_alpha   90.00
_cell.angle_beta   90.00
_cell.angle_gamma   90.00
#
_symmetry.space_group_name_H-M   'P 1'
#
loop_
_entity.id
_entity.type
_entity.pdbx_description
1 polymer ?
#
loop_
_entity_poly.entity_id
_entity_poly.type
_entity_poly.pdbx_seq_one_letter_code
_entity_poly.pdbx_strand_id
1 'polypeptide(L)'
;MNQKAFEMNRRTMLKAAGISLALPWMESLMGAQDKSPPKRFCSIYFPYGVSLPKQDGEYGQWNWFPKGEGRDFTFNKSLEPL
;
A
#
# COMPACT_ATOMS: atom_id res chain seq x y z
N MET A 1 -57.60 7.96 9.60
CA MET A 1 -56.43 8.19 10.47
C MET A 1 -55.73 9.44 9.98
N ASN A 2 -55.80 10.54 10.73
CA ASN A 2 -55.27 11.84 10.29
C ASN A 2 -53.83 11.97 10.78
N GLN A 3 -52.85 11.94 9.87
CA GLN A 3 -51.45 12.10 10.24
C GLN A 3 -51.18 13.59 10.49
N LYS A 4 -50.85 13.94 11.74
CA LYS A 4 -50.42 15.31 12.06
C LYS A 4 -49.14 15.61 11.28
N ALA A 5 -49.19 16.64 10.45
CA ALA A 5 -47.99 17.19 9.82
C ALA A 5 -47.00 17.59 10.91
N PHE A 6 -45.76 17.14 10.79
CA PHE A 6 -44.69 17.47 11.73
C PHE A 6 -44.35 18.96 11.54
N GLU A 7 -44.99 19.85 12.32
CA GLU A 7 -44.73 21.29 12.29
C GLU A 7 -43.35 21.58 12.90
N MET A 8 -42.32 21.50 12.07
CA MET A 8 -40.96 21.84 12.48
C MET A 8 -40.72 23.33 12.26
N ASN A 9 -40.32 24.03 13.32
CA ASN A 9 -40.01 25.45 13.22
C ASN A 9 -38.86 25.68 12.24
N ARG A 10 -39.05 26.57 11.25
CA ARG A 10 -38.05 26.91 10.22
C ARG A 10 -36.69 27.30 10.83
N ARG A 11 -36.71 27.98 11.98
CA ARG A 11 -35.49 28.36 12.72
C ARG A 11 -34.75 27.15 13.29
N THR A 12 -35.49 26.13 13.73
CA THR A 12 -34.91 24.86 14.20
C THR A 12 -34.28 24.09 13.04
N MET A 13 -34.93 24.05 11.88
CA MET A 13 -34.40 23.41 10.67
C MET A 13 -33.08 24.06 10.22
N LEU A 14 -33.02 25.40 10.16
CA LEU A 14 -31.82 26.13 9.76
C LEU A 14 -30.65 25.94 10.75
N LYS A 15 -30.94 25.87 12.05
CA LYS A 15 -29.93 25.58 13.08
C LYS A 15 -29.37 24.16 12.94
N ALA A 16 -30.23 23.17 12.72
CA ALA A 16 -29.81 21.78 12.52
C ALA A 16 -28.92 21.61 11.27
N ALA A 17 -29.29 22.27 10.17
CA ALA A 17 -28.50 22.28 8.94
C ALA A 17 -27.11 22.92 9.14
N GLY A 18 -27.02 24.03 9.89
CA GLY A 18 -25.75 24.64 10.24
C GLY A 18 -24.86 23.72 11.09
N ILE A 19 -25.44 23.01 12.06
CA ILE A 19 -24.70 22.06 12.91
C ILE A 19 -24.18 20.88 12.09
N SER A 20 -24.97 20.35 11.13
CA SER A 20 -24.50 19.25 10.27
C SER A 20 -23.35 19.64 9.34
N LEU A 21 -23.25 20.92 8.96
CA LEU A 21 -22.15 21.45 8.14
C LEU A 21 -20.92 21.85 8.96
N ALA A 22 -21.12 22.23 10.23
CA ALA A 22 -20.05 22.58 11.16
C ALA A 22 -19.37 21.34 11.79
N LEU A 23 -20.01 20.17 11.73
CA LEU A 23 -19.36 18.92 12.08
C LEU A 23 -18.28 18.60 11.05
N PRO A 24 -17.02 18.38 11.47
CA PRO A 24 -16.01 17.80 10.60
C PRO A 24 -16.59 16.55 9.96
N TRP A 25 -16.47 16.43 8.64
CA TRP A 25 -16.83 15.21 7.93
C TRP A 25 -16.20 14.03 8.68
N MET A 26 -17.00 13.04 9.08
CA MET A 26 -16.57 11.95 9.99
C MET A 26 -15.36 11.16 9.48
N GLU A 27 -14.96 11.32 8.21
CA GLU A 27 -13.64 10.96 7.67
C GLU A 27 -12.48 11.44 8.57
N SER A 28 -12.60 12.59 9.24
CA SER A 28 -11.57 13.12 10.15
C SER A 28 -11.45 12.33 11.47
N LEU A 29 -12.49 11.56 11.83
CA LEU A 29 -12.49 10.61 12.93
C LEU A 29 -12.07 9.21 12.48
N MET A 30 -11.93 9.00 11.18
CA MET A 30 -11.43 7.74 10.63
C MET A 30 -9.95 7.64 11.00
N GLY A 31 -9.63 6.71 11.90
CA GLY A 31 -8.26 6.42 12.30
C GLY A 31 -7.37 6.13 11.09
N ALA A 32 -6.07 6.32 11.25
CA ALA A 32 -5.11 6.04 10.19
C ALA A 32 -5.34 4.63 9.64
N GLN A 33 -5.74 4.54 8.36
CA GLN A 33 -5.79 3.24 7.68
C GLN A 33 -4.39 2.64 7.69
N ASP A 34 -4.30 1.34 7.95
CA ASP A 34 -3.08 0.58 7.76
C ASP A 34 -2.65 0.74 6.30
N LYS A 35 -1.63 1.57 6.08
CA LYS A 35 -1.12 1.87 4.75
C LYS A 35 -0.37 0.63 4.28
N SER A 36 -1.07 -0.27 3.59
CA SER A 36 -0.42 -1.35 2.87
C SER A 36 0.66 -0.77 1.95
N PRO A 37 1.87 -1.36 1.90
CA PRO A 37 2.90 -0.86 1.00
C PRO A 37 2.36 -0.88 -0.44
N PRO A 38 2.68 0.15 -1.26
CA PRO A 38 2.16 0.23 -2.62
C PRO A 38 2.61 -1.00 -3.41
N LYS A 39 1.68 -1.62 -4.16
CA LYS A 39 2.00 -2.72 -5.06
C LYS A 39 2.96 -2.20 -6.14
N ARG A 40 4.11 -2.83 -6.29
CA ARG A 40 5.13 -2.50 -7.31
C ARG A 40 5.18 -3.63 -8.33
N PHE A 41 5.13 -3.28 -9.61
CA PHE A 41 5.30 -4.22 -10.72
C PHE A 41 6.59 -3.88 -11.47
N CYS A 42 7.38 -4.90 -11.78
CA CYS A 42 8.59 -4.78 -12.59
C CYS A 42 8.63 -5.95 -13.57
N SER A 43 8.95 -5.65 -14.83
CA SER A 43 9.24 -6.65 -15.85
C SER A 43 10.65 -6.40 -16.36
N ILE A 44 11.50 -7.41 -16.30
CA ILE A 44 12.88 -7.35 -16.74
C ILE A 44 13.06 -8.42 -17.81
N TYR A 45 13.57 -8.02 -18.97
CA TYR A 45 13.82 -8.91 -20.08
C TYR A 45 15.31 -9.20 -20.22
N PHE A 46 15.67 -10.48 -20.25
CA PHE A 46 17.03 -10.94 -20.44
C PHE A 46 17.11 -11.70 -21.78
N PRO A 47 17.64 -11.08 -22.87
CA PRO A 47 17.62 -11.70 -24.20
C PRO A 47 18.40 -13.02 -24.29
N TYR A 48 19.38 -13.21 -23.41
CA TYR A 48 20.19 -14.43 -23.31
C TYR A 48 20.01 -15.18 -21.99
N GLY A 49 18.97 -14.83 -21.20
CA GLY A 49 18.75 -15.36 -19.88
C GLY A 49 19.74 -14.85 -18.83
N VAL A 50 19.77 -15.53 -17.68
CA VAL A 50 20.63 -15.22 -16.54
C VAL A 50 21.44 -16.45 -16.13
N SER A 51 22.61 -16.22 -15.53
CA SER A 51 23.48 -17.30 -15.03
C SER A 51 22.90 -17.93 -13.76
N LEU A 52 22.66 -19.25 -13.77
CA LEU A 52 22.08 -20.00 -12.65
C LEU A 52 22.88 -21.26 -12.25
N PRO A 53 24.20 -21.17 -11.99
CA PRO A 53 24.96 -22.28 -11.42
C PRO A 53 24.46 -22.63 -10.01
N LYS A 54 24.66 -23.88 -9.57
CA LYS A 54 24.37 -24.27 -8.18
C LYS A 54 25.14 -23.37 -7.21
N GLN A 55 24.46 -22.80 -6.21
CA GLN A 55 25.07 -21.84 -5.28
C GLN A 55 26.21 -22.44 -4.42
N ASP A 56 26.22 -23.76 -4.23
CA ASP A 56 27.26 -24.51 -3.49
C ASP A 56 28.35 -25.10 -4.42
N GLY A 57 28.28 -24.83 -5.72
CA GLY A 57 29.28 -25.29 -6.69
C GLY A 57 30.47 -24.34 -6.85
N GLU A 58 31.47 -24.79 -7.61
CA GLU A 58 32.68 -24.03 -7.96
C GLU A 58 32.40 -22.64 -8.58
N TYR A 59 31.26 -22.51 -9.27
CA TYR A 59 30.81 -21.27 -9.92
C TYR A 59 29.64 -20.60 -9.20
N GLY A 60 29.32 -21.01 -7.97
CA GLY A 60 28.16 -20.52 -7.23
C GLY A 60 28.16 -18.99 -7.02
N GLN A 61 29.34 -18.37 -6.96
CA GLN A 61 29.53 -16.92 -6.89
C GLN A 61 29.02 -16.15 -8.12
N TRP A 62 28.79 -16.83 -9.25
CA TRP A 62 28.27 -16.23 -10.48
C TRP A 62 26.76 -16.44 -10.65
N ASN A 63 26.08 -16.97 -9.64
CA ASN A 63 24.62 -17.07 -9.66
C ASN A 63 24.00 -15.67 -9.67
N TRP A 64 23.00 -15.49 -10.53
CA TRP A 64 22.26 -14.25 -10.67
C TRP A 64 21.53 -13.83 -9.39
N PHE A 65 20.98 -14.80 -8.64
CA PHE A 65 20.26 -14.52 -7.40
C PHE A 65 21.22 -14.48 -6.21
N PRO A 66 21.09 -13.47 -5.32
CA PRO A 66 21.90 -13.39 -4.11
C PRO A 66 21.71 -14.64 -3.24
N LYS A 67 22.66 -14.89 -2.35
CA LYS A 67 22.51 -15.96 -1.35
C LYS A 67 21.66 -15.48 -0.19
N GLY A 68 20.73 -16.31 0.25
CA GLY A 68 19.81 -15.99 1.35
C GLY A 68 18.66 -15.08 0.92
N GLU A 69 17.86 -14.65 1.90
CA GLU A 69 16.63 -13.91 1.67
C GLU A 69 16.46 -12.78 2.70
N GLY A 70 15.54 -11.85 2.42
CA GLY A 70 15.14 -10.82 3.39
C GLY A 70 16.24 -9.78 3.63
N ARG A 71 16.60 -9.57 4.91
CA ARG A 71 17.62 -8.60 5.32
C ARG A 71 19.03 -9.19 5.38
N ASP A 72 19.14 -10.51 5.42
CA ASP A 72 20.38 -11.24 5.66
C ASP A 72 20.95 -11.82 4.35
N PHE A 73 20.54 -11.27 3.20
CA PHE A 73 21.05 -11.70 1.91
C PHE A 73 22.49 -11.21 1.71
N THR A 74 23.28 -12.00 0.98
CA THR A 74 24.65 -11.64 0.59
C THR A 74 24.72 -11.49 -0.93
N PHE A 75 25.32 -10.39 -1.39
CA PHE A 75 25.54 -10.18 -2.83
C PHE A 75 26.53 -11.19 -3.40
N ASN A 76 26.25 -11.62 -4.63
CA ASN A 76 27.16 -12.44 -5.42
C ASN A 76 28.01 -11.56 -6.33
N LYS A 77 29.07 -12.11 -6.91
CA LYS A 77 29.94 -11.38 -7.85
C LYS A 77 29.18 -10.80 -9.04
N SER A 78 28.15 -11.50 -9.52
CA SER A 78 27.28 -11.02 -10.60
C SER A 78 26.46 -9.76 -10.25
N LEU A 79 26.34 -9.42 -8.96
CA LEU A 79 25.57 -8.29 -8.45
C LEU A 79 26.47 -7.22 -7.80
N GLU A 80 27.78 -7.38 -7.85
CA GLU A 80 28.72 -6.38 -7.35
C GLU A 80 28.68 -5.13 -8.25
N PRO A 81 28.78 -3.93 -7.68
CA PRO A 81 28.93 -2.70 -8.46
C PRO A 81 30.26 -2.70 -9.22
N LEU A 82 30.30 -2.00 -10.36
CA LEU A 82 31.51 -1.72 -11.13
C LEU A 82 32.44 -0.74 -10.41
#